data_AF-A0AAW2VFI7-F1
#
_entry.id   AF-A0AAW2VFI7-F1
#
_cell.length_a   1.000
_cell.length_b   1.000
_cell.length_c   1.000
_cell.angle_alpha   90.00
_cell.angle_beta   90.00
_cell.angle_gamma   90.00
#
_symmetry.space_group_name_H-M   'P 1'
#
loop_
_entity.id
_entity.type
_entity.pdbx_description
1 polymer ?
#
loop_
_entity_poly.entity_id
_entity_poly.type
_entity_poly.pdbx_seq_one_letter_code
_entity_poly.pdbx_strand_id
1 'polypeptide(L)'
;MTKSSGGHLYILAATDYFSKWAEAVPLIEVKKENVADFIRTNIIYRYGVPRYIIADNGKAFCNSLIDKLCQKFGFKQRNSSMYYAAANGLAEAFNKTLCSLLKKVVAKSKRDWHERIEEALWAYRTTIRTPTQSTLYALVYGVEVVVLPLE
;
A
#
# COMPACT_ATOMS: atom_id res chain seq x y z
N MET A 1 -0.21 8.10 14.40
CA MET A 1 -1.62 8.55 14.42
C MET A 1 -2.28 7.93 15.65
N THR A 2 -3.29 8.57 16.21
CA THR A 2 -4.07 7.98 17.31
C THR A 2 -5.11 7.00 16.75
N LYS A 3 -5.64 6.12 17.61
CA LYS A 3 -6.72 5.18 17.26
C LYS A 3 -7.86 5.91 16.54
N SER A 4 -8.29 5.37 15.39
CA SER A 4 -9.40 5.93 14.62
C SER A 4 -10.74 5.79 15.38
N SER A 5 -11.79 6.49 14.92
CA SER A 5 -13.16 6.35 15.44
C SER A 5 -13.68 4.92 15.27
N GLY A 6 -13.39 4.27 14.14
CA GLY A 6 -13.67 2.86 13.89
C GLY A 6 -12.71 1.87 14.57
N GLY A 7 -11.82 2.35 15.45
CA GLY A 7 -10.92 1.51 16.22
C GLY A 7 -9.65 1.03 15.51
N HIS A 8 -9.37 1.53 14.31
CA HIS A 8 -8.19 1.16 13.53
C HIS A 8 -6.92 1.75 14.16
N LEU A 9 -5.82 0.98 14.07
CA LEU A 9 -4.53 1.31 14.67
C LEU A 9 -3.37 1.20 13.68
N TYR A 10 -3.51 0.36 12.66
CA TYR A 10 -2.44 0.03 11.73
C TYR A 10 -2.88 0.31 10.30
N ILE A 11 -1.90 0.47 9.42
CA ILE A 11 -2.10 0.52 7.97
C ILE A 11 -1.21 -0.56 7.38
N LEU A 12 -1.81 -1.47 6.62
CA LEU A 12 -1.05 -2.41 5.79
C LEU A 12 -0.92 -1.80 4.40
N ALA A 13 0.31 -1.67 3.92
CA ALA A 13 0.62 -1.05 2.64
C ALA A 13 1.52 -1.94 1.79
N ALA A 14 1.34 -1.86 0.48
CA ALA A 14 2.26 -2.41 -0.51
C ALA A 14 2.54 -1.36 -1.58
N THR A 15 3.77 -1.35 -2.08
CA THR A 15 4.20 -0.46 -3.16
C THR A 15 4.86 -1.27 -4.24
N ASP A 16 4.40 -1.11 -5.48
CA ASP A 16 5.04 -1.67 -6.65
C ASP A 16 6.39 -0.99 -6.91
N TYR A 17 7.39 -1.80 -7.21
CA TYR A 17 8.75 -1.32 -7.35
C TYR A 17 8.93 -0.46 -8.61
N PHE A 18 8.24 -0.79 -9.71
CA PHE A 18 8.46 -0.14 -11.00
C PHE A 18 7.61 1.11 -11.15
N SER A 19 6.29 0.96 -11.09
CA SER A 19 5.31 2.03 -11.27
C SER A 19 5.22 2.96 -10.06
N LYS A 20 5.74 2.55 -8.89
CA LYS A 20 5.52 3.22 -7.59
C LYS A 20 4.05 3.25 -7.17
N TRP A 21 3.19 2.48 -7.85
CA TRP A 21 1.81 2.33 -7.45
C TRP A 21 1.71 1.76 -6.05
N ALA A 22 0.82 2.28 -5.23
CA ALA A 22 0.68 1.85 -3.85
C ALA A 22 -0.76 1.52 -3.51
N GLU A 23 -0.94 0.47 -2.71
CA GLU A 23 -2.21 0.04 -2.13
C GLU A 23 -2.06 0.07 -0.60
N ALA A 24 -3.10 0.51 0.10
CA ALA A 24 -3.09 0.54 1.55
C ALA A 24 -4.48 0.26 2.13
N VAL A 25 -4.55 -0.48 3.24
CA VAL A 25 -5.80 -0.76 3.96
C VAL A 25 -5.64 -0.47 5.47
N PRO A 26 -6.66 0.11 6.13
CA PRO A 26 -6.64 0.28 7.57
C PRO A 26 -6.88 -1.07 8.26
N LEU A 27 -6.21 -1.30 9.38
CA LEU A 27 -6.37 -2.49 10.22
C LEU A 27 -6.58 -2.12 11.68
N ILE A 28 -7.49 -2.83 12.36
CA ILE A 28 -7.67 -2.77 13.82
C ILE A 28 -6.52 -3.48 14.51
N GLU A 29 -6.10 -4.62 13.97
CA GLU A 29 -5.01 -5.45 14.46
C GLU A 29 -4.24 -6.09 13.31
N VAL A 30 -2.97 -6.42 13.54
CA VAL A 30 -2.10 -7.04 12.55
C VAL A 30 -2.21 -8.57 12.66
N LYS A 31 -3.26 -9.12 12.04
CA LYS A 31 -3.47 -10.56 11.90
C LYS A 31 -2.84 -11.11 10.64
N LYS A 32 -2.46 -12.38 10.68
CA LYS A 32 -1.84 -13.13 9.57
C LYS A 32 -2.80 -13.29 8.39
N GLU A 33 -4.08 -13.44 8.70
CA GLU A 33 -5.19 -13.57 7.76
C GLU A 33 -5.38 -12.28 6.97
N ASN A 34 -5.32 -11.13 7.64
CA ASN A 34 -5.45 -9.80 7.02
C ASN A 34 -4.38 -9.57 5.94
N VAL A 35 -3.13 -10.02 6.17
CA VAL A 35 -2.04 -9.91 5.19
C VAL A 35 -2.29 -10.79 3.98
N ALA A 36 -2.71 -12.05 4.20
CA ALA A 36 -3.01 -12.99 3.13
C ALA A 36 -4.20 -12.49 2.27
N ASP A 37 -5.25 -11.97 2.92
CA ASP A 37 -6.43 -11.43 2.24
C ASP A 37 -6.11 -10.16 1.45
N PHE A 38 -5.25 -9.30 1.98
CA PHE A 38 -4.77 -8.11 1.29
C PHE A 38 -3.98 -8.46 0.03
N ILE A 39 -3.02 -9.39 0.12
CA ILE A 39 -2.25 -9.85 -1.05
C ILE A 39 -3.18 -10.44 -2.12
N ARG A 40 -4.13 -11.29 -1.71
CA ARG A 40 -5.06 -11.93 -2.63
C ARG A 40 -5.99 -10.93 -3.31
N THR A 41 -6.64 -10.08 -2.52
CA THR A 41 -7.76 -9.23 -2.98
C THR A 41 -7.26 -7.93 -3.58
N ASN A 42 -6.32 -7.25 -2.93
CA ASN A 42 -5.88 -5.92 -3.31
C ASN A 42 -4.70 -5.96 -4.30
N ILE A 43 -3.95 -7.07 -4.37
CA ILE A 43 -2.82 -7.20 -5.31
C ILE A 43 -3.17 -8.18 -6.43
N ILE A 44 -3.35 -9.46 -6.12
CA ILE A 44 -3.48 -10.51 -7.14
C ILE A 44 -4.74 -10.34 -8.00
N TYR A 45 -5.90 -10.16 -7.39
CA TYR A 45 -7.16 -10.04 -8.13
C TYR A 45 -7.30 -8.71 -8.89
N ARG A 46 -6.54 -7.67 -8.51
CA ARG A 46 -6.58 -6.36 -9.18
C ARG A 46 -5.55 -6.22 -10.29
N TYR A 47 -4.30 -6.61 -10.03
CA TYR A 47 -3.16 -6.35 -10.91
C TYR A 47 -2.53 -7.61 -11.49
N GLY A 48 -2.99 -8.78 -11.07
CA GLY A 48 -2.40 -10.07 -11.44
C GLY A 48 -1.32 -10.54 -10.46
N VAL A 49 -0.74 -11.70 -10.77
CA VAL A 49 0.23 -12.37 -9.90
C VAL A 49 1.60 -11.70 -9.99
N PRO A 50 2.16 -11.18 -8.87
CA PRO A 50 3.49 -10.60 -8.88
C PRO A 50 4.56 -11.68 -9.01
N ARG A 51 5.76 -11.34 -9.51
CA ARG A 51 6.89 -12.27 -9.53
C ARG A 51 7.46 -12.52 -8.13
N TYR A 52 7.60 -11.45 -7.34
CA TYR A 52 8.08 -11.49 -5.97
C TYR A 52 7.32 -10.52 -5.08
N ILE A 53 7.10 -10.90 -3.82
CA ILE A 53 6.69 -9.98 -2.76
C ILE A 53 7.85 -9.87 -1.77
N ILE A 54 8.30 -8.65 -1.50
CA ILE A 54 9.32 -8.37 -0.49
C ILE A 54 8.61 -7.80 0.73
N ALA A 55 8.70 -8.49 1.85
CA ALA A 55 8.14 -8.05 3.14
C ALA A 55 9.24 -7.96 4.18
N ASP A 56 9.03 -7.19 5.26
CA ASP A 56 9.96 -7.20 6.37
C ASP A 56 9.90 -8.53 7.16
N ASN A 57 10.81 -8.71 8.13
CA ASN A 57 10.80 -9.90 9.00
C ASN A 57 9.68 -9.87 10.06
N GLY A 58 8.63 -9.07 9.87
CA GLY A 58 7.48 -9.02 10.75
C GLY A 58 6.78 -10.38 10.82
N LYS A 59 6.43 -10.82 12.04
CA LYS A 59 5.74 -12.10 12.28
C LYS A 59 4.41 -12.25 11.54
N ALA A 60 3.79 -11.14 11.12
CA ALA A 60 2.56 -11.17 10.34
C ALA A 60 2.78 -11.62 8.89
N PHE A 61 3.99 -11.40 8.36
CA PHE A 61 4.40 -11.78 7.01
C PHE A 61 5.06 -13.17 6.95
N CYS A 62 5.47 -13.74 8.09
CA CYS A 62 5.97 -15.11 8.19
C CYS A 62 4.86 -16.07 8.63
N ASN A 63 4.18 -16.69 7.66
CA ASN A 63 2.88 -17.33 7.87
C ASN A 63 2.61 -18.42 6.82
N SER A 64 2.13 -19.59 7.28
CA SER A 64 1.76 -20.73 6.42
C SER A 64 0.64 -20.43 5.41
N LEU A 65 -0.21 -19.43 5.66
CA LEU A 65 -1.19 -18.95 4.69
C LEU A 65 -0.53 -18.24 3.51
N ILE A 66 0.54 -17.47 3.75
CA ILE A 66 1.26 -16.82 2.66
C ILE A 66 2.06 -17.87 1.87
N ASP A 67 2.61 -18.88 2.53
CA ASP A 67 3.23 -20.03 1.84
C ASP A 67 2.22 -20.75 0.93
N LYS A 68 0.99 -20.99 1.42
CA LYS A 68 -0.11 -21.56 0.62
C LYS A 68 -0.49 -20.65 -0.55
N LEU A 69 -0.53 -19.33 -0.36
CA LEU A 69 -0.77 -18.37 -1.45
C LEU A 69 0.36 -18.41 -2.49
N CYS A 70 1.61 -18.44 -2.05
CA CYS A 70 2.79 -18.55 -2.92
C CYS A 70 2.70 -19.81 -3.79
N GLN A 71 2.36 -20.96 -3.18
CA GLN A 71 2.20 -22.22 -3.91
C GLN A 71 1.01 -22.18 -4.89
N LYS A 72 -0.13 -21.62 -4.45
CA LYS A 72 -1.35 -21.58 -5.26
C LYS A 72 -1.21 -20.70 -6.51
N PHE A 73 -0.60 -19.53 -6.36
CA PHE A 73 -0.50 -18.54 -7.44
C PHE A 73 0.86 -18.55 -8.14
N GLY A 74 1.87 -19.23 -7.59
CA GLY A 74 3.20 -19.38 -8.21
C GLY A 74 4.15 -18.20 -8.01
N PHE A 75 3.88 -17.29 -7.07
CA PHE A 75 4.79 -16.20 -6.72
C PHE A 75 5.74 -16.59 -5.57
N LYS A 76 6.82 -15.82 -5.40
CA LYS A 76 7.80 -16.05 -4.33
C LYS A 76 7.80 -14.90 -3.33
N GLN A 77 7.60 -15.20 -2.05
CA GLN A 77 7.89 -14.24 -0.99
C GLN A 77 9.39 -14.23 -0.66
N ARG A 78 9.94 -13.04 -0.44
CA ARG A 78 11.27 -12.83 0.13
C ARG A 78 11.15 -11.93 1.34
N ASN A 79 11.92 -12.21 2.38
CA ASN A 79 12.03 -11.30 3.50
C ASN A 79 13.15 -10.30 3.25
N SER A 80 12.93 -9.04 3.63
CA SER A 80 13.95 -8.00 3.57
C SER A 80 15.05 -8.38 4.57
N SER A 81 16.19 -8.82 4.07
CA SER A 81 17.44 -8.78 4.83
C SER A 81 18.01 -7.35 4.78
N MET A 82 19.04 -7.06 5.58
CA MET A 82 19.81 -5.81 5.44
C MET A 82 20.26 -5.54 3.99
N TYR A 83 20.36 -6.60 3.16
CA TYR A 83 20.75 -6.53 1.76
C TYR A 83 19.67 -5.94 0.81
N TYR A 84 18.41 -5.84 1.22
CA TYR A 84 17.32 -5.26 0.40
C TYR A 84 16.90 -3.87 0.89
N ALA A 85 17.89 -3.05 1.29
CA ALA A 85 17.69 -1.67 1.76
C ALA A 85 16.87 -0.81 0.78
N ALA A 86 17.00 -1.03 -0.53
CA ALA A 86 16.25 -0.28 -1.54
C ALA A 86 14.74 -0.54 -1.49
N ALA A 87 14.31 -1.79 -1.27
CA ALA A 87 12.88 -2.13 -1.17
C ALA A 87 12.26 -1.53 0.11
N ASN A 88 12.98 -1.63 1.23
CA ASN A 88 12.55 -1.01 2.48
C ASN A 88 12.52 0.51 2.37
N GLY A 89 13.52 1.12 1.72
CA GLY A 89 13.56 2.56 1.48
C GLY A 89 12.37 3.06 0.66
N LEU A 90 11.91 2.28 -0.33
CA LEU A 90 10.70 2.61 -1.10
C LEU A 90 9.43 2.53 -0.24
N ALA A 91 9.27 1.48 0.55
CA ALA A 91 8.14 1.34 1.46
C ALA A 91 8.13 2.46 2.52
N GLU A 92 9.30 2.81 3.07
CA GLU A 92 9.44 3.91 4.02
C GLU A 92 9.11 5.28 3.40
N ALA A 93 9.57 5.54 2.18
CA ALA A 93 9.27 6.77 1.45
C ALA A 93 7.77 6.89 1.15
N PHE A 94 7.12 5.79 0.76
CA PHE A 94 5.68 5.73 0.61
C PHE A 94 4.97 6.01 1.94
N ASN A 95 5.35 5.32 3.02
CA ASN A 95 4.74 5.48 4.34
C ASN A 95 4.84 6.93 4.85
N LYS A 96 6.00 7.58 4.67
CA LYS A 96 6.20 9.00 4.99
C LYS A 96 5.25 9.90 4.19
N THR A 97 5.11 9.63 2.89
CA THR A 97 4.23 10.41 2.00
C THR A 97 2.76 10.21 2.38
N LEU A 98 2.32 8.97 2.55
CA LEU A 98 0.95 8.64 2.96
C LEU A 98 0.58 9.29 4.29
N CYS A 99 1.47 9.24 5.28
CA CYS A 99 1.25 9.89 6.57
C CYS A 99 1.13 11.42 6.44
N SER A 100 1.91 12.04 5.55
CA SER A 100 1.82 13.49 5.28
C SER A 100 0.49 13.86 4.63
N LEU A 101 0.06 13.08 3.62
CA LEU A 101 -1.22 13.29 2.94
C LEU A 101 -2.40 13.10 3.89
N LEU A 102 -2.41 11.99 4.65
CA LEU A 102 -3.44 11.74 5.65
C LEU A 102 -3.55 12.88 6.65
N LYS A 103 -2.43 13.40 7.18
CA LYS A 103 -2.45 14.56 8.10
C LYS A 103 -3.13 15.80 7.50
N LYS A 104 -3.00 16.02 6.18
CA LYS A 104 -3.65 17.12 5.48
C LYS A 104 -5.15 16.86 5.30
N VAL A 105 -5.54 15.65 4.90
CA VAL A 105 -6.94 15.27 4.67
C VAL A 105 -7.73 15.26 5.98
N VAL A 106 -7.14 14.72 7.06
CA VAL A 106 -7.82 14.58 8.36
C VAL A 106 -7.69 15.82 9.26
N ALA A 107 -7.25 16.96 8.70
CA ALA A 107 -6.97 18.17 9.47
C ALA A 107 -8.18 18.66 10.30
N LYS A 108 -9.41 18.42 9.80
CA LYS A 108 -10.66 18.74 10.48
C LYS A 108 -11.05 17.73 11.56
N SER A 109 -10.78 16.43 11.37
CA SER A 109 -11.11 15.37 12.34
C SER A 109 -10.03 14.29 12.39
N LYS A 110 -9.11 14.37 13.35
CA LYS A 110 -7.94 13.46 13.40
C LYS A 110 -8.28 11.97 13.61
N ARG A 111 -9.54 11.62 13.89
CA ARG A 111 -9.98 10.25 14.18
C ARG A 111 -10.62 9.54 12.98
N ASP A 112 -10.92 10.25 11.90
CA ASP A 112 -11.59 9.66 10.73
C ASP A 112 -10.60 9.07 9.69
N TRP A 113 -9.30 9.08 9.97
CA TRP A 113 -8.25 8.74 9.01
C TRP A 113 -8.45 7.42 8.24
N HIS A 114 -9.05 6.41 8.86
CA HIS A 114 -9.36 5.13 8.22
C HIS A 114 -10.33 5.23 7.04
N GLU A 115 -11.29 6.15 7.08
CA GLU A 115 -12.24 6.41 5.99
C GLU A 115 -11.59 7.23 4.87
N ARG A 116 -10.56 8.01 5.20
CA ARG A 116 -9.88 8.95 4.30
C ARG A 116 -8.62 8.37 3.65
N ILE A 117 -8.32 7.08 3.86
CA ILE A 117 -7.17 6.42 3.22
C ILE A 117 -7.30 6.44 1.71
N GLU A 118 -8.48 6.15 1.16
CA GLU A 118 -8.67 6.13 -0.28
C GLU A 118 -8.50 7.52 -0.90
N GLU A 119 -8.91 8.59 -0.22
CA GLU A 119 -8.66 9.97 -0.65
C GLU A 119 -7.16 10.31 -0.65
N ALA A 120 -6.44 9.88 0.39
CA ALA A 120 -4.99 10.08 0.45
C ALA A 120 -4.25 9.24 -0.63
N LEU A 121 -4.69 8.01 -0.89
CA LEU A 121 -4.17 7.18 -1.98
C LEU A 121 -4.49 7.78 -3.34
N TRP A 122 -5.70 8.31 -3.53
CA TRP A 122 -6.09 9.00 -4.75
C TRP A 122 -5.16 10.18 -5.03
N ALA A 123 -4.99 11.09 -4.06
CA ALA A 123 -4.06 12.20 -4.17
C ALA A 123 -2.62 11.73 -4.47
N TYR A 124 -2.17 10.64 -3.83
CA TYR A 124 -0.85 10.06 -4.09
C TYR A 124 -0.70 9.56 -5.54
N ARG A 125 -1.74 8.91 -6.09
CA ARG A 125 -1.76 8.28 -7.42
C ARG A 125 -1.88 9.31 -8.55
N THR A 126 -2.59 10.42 -8.32
CA THR A 126 -2.82 11.50 -9.29
C THR A 126 -1.79 12.63 -9.25
N THR A 127 -0.92 12.65 -8.24
CA THR A 127 0.17 13.64 -8.18
C THR A 127 1.26 13.29 -9.20
N ILE A 128 1.59 14.26 -10.06
CA ILE A 128 2.72 14.17 -11.01
C ILE A 128 4.03 13.99 -10.23
N ARG A 129 4.84 13.01 -10.65
CA ARG A 129 6.16 12.78 -10.07
C ARG A 129 7.24 13.46 -10.89
N THR A 130 8.08 14.25 -10.24
CA THR A 130 9.19 14.96 -10.89
C THR A 130 10.11 14.06 -11.73
N PRO A 131 10.45 12.82 -11.31
CA PRO A 131 11.32 11.96 -12.12
C PRO A 131 10.67 11.42 -13.40
N THR A 132 9.37 11.15 -13.39
CA THR A 132 8.65 10.53 -14.53
C THR A 132 7.84 11.54 -15.34
N GLN A 133 7.64 12.75 -14.82
CA GLN A 133 6.77 13.80 -15.39
C GLN A 133 5.36 13.27 -15.72
N SER A 134 4.93 12.22 -15.01
CA SER A 134 3.67 11.52 -15.21
C SER A 134 3.03 11.22 -13.86
N THR A 135 1.70 11.07 -13.85
CA THR A 135 0.97 10.53 -12.70
C THR A 135 1.26 9.04 -12.55
N LEU A 136 1.17 8.51 -11.32
CA LEU A 136 1.34 7.08 -11.09
C LEU A 136 0.21 6.27 -11.73
N TYR A 137 -0.98 6.87 -11.79
CA TYR A 137 -2.12 6.28 -12.48
C TYR A 137 -1.86 6.11 -13.98
N ALA A 138 -1.36 7.14 -14.67
CA ALA A 138 -1.02 7.04 -16.08
C ALA A 138 0.06 5.97 -16.34
N LEU A 139 1.01 5.78 -15.42
CA LEU A 139 2.01 4.72 -15.53
C LEU A 139 1.43 3.31 -15.41
N VAL A 140 0.35 3.12 -14.65
CA VAL A 140 -0.28 1.80 -14.44
C VAL A 140 -1.32 1.50 -15.52
N TYR A 141 -2.14 2.48 -15.86
CA TYR A 141 -3.31 2.29 -16.73
C TYR A 141 -3.12 2.81 -18.16
N GLY A 142 -2.00 3.48 -18.45
CA GLY A 142 -1.69 4.01 -19.78
C GLY A 142 -2.55 5.21 -20.20
N VAL A 143 -3.37 5.76 -19.30
CA VAL A 143 -4.25 6.89 -19.56
C VAL A 143 -4.18 7.90 -18.41
N GLU A 144 -4.28 9.19 -18.73
CA GLU A 144 -4.36 10.21 -17.70
C GLU A 144 -5.69 10.14 -16.93
N VAL A 145 -5.62 10.52 -15.66
CA VAL A 145 -6.81 10.59 -14.81
C VAL A 145 -7.65 11.79 -15.20
N VAL A 146 -8.94 11.57 -15.44
CA VAL A 146 -9.92 12.64 -15.37
C VAL A 146 -10.05 13.04 -13.91
N VAL A 147 -9.40 14.13 -13.52
CA VAL A 147 -9.48 14.66 -12.16
C VAL A 147 -10.91 15.14 -11.95
N LEU A 148 -11.68 14.43 -11.12
CA LEU A 148 -12.98 14.91 -10.67
C LEU A 148 -12.78 16.28 -10.02
N PRO A 149 -13.57 17.31 -10.36
CA PRO A 149 -13.53 18.58 -9.63
C PRO A 149 -13.77 18.26 -8.15
N LEU A 150 -12.81 18.57 -7.31
CA LEU A 150 -13.01 18.55 -5.86
C LEU A 150 -13.87 19.78 -5.55
N GLU A 151 -15.17 19.57 -5.30
CA GLU A 151 -16.06 20.59 -4.70
C GLU A 151 -15.68 20.88 -3.24
#